data_AF-A0A970WM48-F1
#
_entry.id   AF-A0A970WM48-F1
#
_cell.length_a   1.000
_cell.length_b   1.000
_cell.length_c   1.000
_cell.angle_alpha   90.00
_cell.angle_beta   90.00
_cell.angle_gamma   90.00
#
_symmetry.space_group_name_H-M   'P 1'
#
loop_
_entity.id
_entity.type
_entity.pdbx_description
1 polymer ?
#
loop_
_entity_poly.entity_id
_entity_poly.type
_entity_poly.pdbx_seq_one_letter_code
_entity_poly.pdbx_strand_id
1 'polypeptide(L)'
;MLPVSCKSPHWQIAVLTLVALLWIALSALLVLARGDVEAYLLNIFKDSARPDAFVRLNRTFRLMWIAHSCLLLFGLVAVMVHKRDLFTVLIIGPSLAFAIALFSQQWSDPDWNTFTGVCVVGWLASIVAGGVYWLYDRSRKPRDAGDSRAGEKR
;
A
#
# COMPACT_ATOMS: atom_id res chain seq x y z
N MET A 1 16.70 30.14 15.22
CA MET A 1 15.44 29.45 14.86
C MET A 1 15.39 29.37 13.34
N LEU A 2 15.67 28.20 12.76
CA LEU A 2 15.51 28.01 11.31
C LEU A 2 14.02 27.82 11.02
N PRO A 3 13.47 28.45 9.97
CA PRO A 3 12.07 28.25 9.60
C PRO A 3 11.88 26.77 9.28
N VAL A 4 10.97 26.13 10.01
CA VAL A 4 10.50 24.78 9.69
C VAL A 4 9.88 24.88 8.31
N SER A 5 10.63 24.46 7.30
CA SER A 5 10.17 24.41 5.92
C SER A 5 8.90 23.56 5.92
N CYS A 6 7.76 24.20 5.73
CA CYS A 6 6.49 23.56 5.42
C CYS A 6 6.66 22.85 4.07
N LYS A 7 7.34 21.69 4.07
CA LYS A 7 7.34 20.78 2.92
C LYS A 7 5.88 20.52 2.61
N SER A 8 5.43 21.00 1.47
CA SER A 8 4.05 20.93 1.05
C SER A 8 3.62 19.47 0.93
N PRO A 9 2.37 19.15 1.28
CA PRO A 9 1.84 17.77 1.27
C PRO A 9 1.68 17.21 -0.16
N HIS A 10 2.16 17.90 -1.20
CA HIS A 10 1.97 17.53 -2.60
C HIS A 10 2.49 16.13 -2.92
N TRP A 11 3.60 15.70 -2.31
CA TRP A 11 4.13 14.36 -2.55
C TRP A 11 3.22 13.27 -1.97
N GLN A 12 2.62 13.49 -0.78
CA GLN A 12 1.70 12.52 -0.19
C GLN A 12 0.44 12.38 -1.02
N ILE A 13 -0.07 13.51 -1.52
CA ILE A 13 -1.22 13.53 -2.44
C ILE A 13 -0.87 12.81 -3.73
N ALA A 14 0.30 13.09 -4.33
CA ALA A 14 0.74 12.42 -5.56
C ALA A 14 0.86 10.89 -5.38
N VAL A 15 1.49 10.43 -4.29
CA VAL A 15 1.61 9.00 -3.99
C VAL A 15 0.24 8.39 -3.73
N LEU A 16 -0.63 9.04 -2.95
CA LEU A 16 -1.97 8.54 -2.67
C LEU A 16 -2.81 8.44 -3.96
N THR A 17 -2.70 9.43 -4.86
CA THR A 17 -3.34 9.40 -6.17
C THR A 17 -2.83 8.22 -7.00
N LEU A 18 -1.52 7.96 -7.02
CA LEU A 18 -0.96 6.80 -7.73
C LEU A 18 -1.48 5.47 -7.15
N VAL A 19 -1.51 5.35 -5.81
CA VAL A 19 -2.06 4.16 -5.12
C VAL A 19 -3.54 3.98 -5.45
N ALA A 20 -4.32 5.06 -5.51
CA ALA A 20 -5.73 5.03 -5.88
C ALA A 20 -5.95 4.66 -7.36
N LEU A 21 -5.14 5.19 -8.28
CA LEU A 21 -5.19 4.81 -9.70
C LEU A 21 -4.87 3.33 -9.89
N LEU A 22 -3.86 2.82 -9.19
CA LEU A 22 -3.56 1.38 -9.20
C LEU A 22 -4.75 0.57 -8.66
N TRP A 23 -5.40 1.03 -7.59
CA TRP A 23 -6.59 0.38 -7.06
C TRP A 23 -7.73 0.34 -8.09
N ILE A 24 -7.98 1.44 -8.80
CA ILE A 24 -8.98 1.51 -9.87
C ILE A 24 -8.65 0.52 -10.98
N ALA A 25 -7.39 0.44 -11.41
CA ALA A 25 -6.95 -0.50 -12.45
C ALA A 25 -7.16 -1.97 -12.03
N LEU A 26 -6.80 -2.32 -10.78
CA LEU A 26 -7.02 -3.67 -10.25
C LEU A 26 -8.51 -4.01 -10.14
N SER A 27 -9.33 -3.07 -9.66
CA SER A 27 -10.79 -3.23 -9.60
C SER A 27 -11.41 -3.38 -10.99
N ALA A 28 -10.99 -2.58 -11.96
CA ALA A 28 -11.45 -2.70 -13.34
C ALA A 28 -11.08 -4.07 -13.92
N LEU A 29 -9.87 -4.56 -13.65
CA LEU A 29 -9.46 -5.89 -14.08
C LEU A 29 -10.33 -6.99 -13.46
N LEU A 30 -10.66 -6.93 -12.16
CA LEU A 30 -11.59 -7.88 -11.52
C LEU A 30 -12.96 -7.88 -12.18
N VAL A 31 -13.49 -6.69 -12.47
CA VAL A 31 -14.82 -6.52 -13.07
C VAL A 31 -14.83 -7.07 -14.49
N LEU A 32 -13.85 -6.70 -15.31
CA LEU A 32 -13.72 -7.18 -16.70
C LEU A 32 -13.52 -8.70 -16.76
N ALA A 33 -12.72 -9.23 -15.84
CA ALA A 33 -12.48 -10.67 -15.71
C ALA A 33 -13.64 -11.43 -15.06
N ARG A 34 -14.68 -10.74 -14.58
CA ARG A 34 -15.80 -11.33 -13.81
C ARG A 34 -15.31 -12.18 -12.63
N GLY A 35 -14.19 -11.79 -12.03
CA GLY A 35 -13.53 -12.51 -10.93
C GLY A 35 -12.58 -13.64 -11.34
N ASP A 36 -12.47 -14.00 -12.63
CA ASP A 36 -11.53 -14.99 -13.16
C ASP A 36 -10.42 -14.32 -13.99
N VAL A 37 -9.49 -13.68 -13.28
CA VAL A 37 -8.36 -12.92 -13.85
C VAL A 37 -7.42 -13.83 -14.63
N GLU A 38 -7.19 -15.06 -14.16
CA GLU A 38 -6.35 -16.05 -14.81
C GLU A 38 -6.87 -16.39 -16.22
N ALA A 39 -8.14 -16.81 -16.32
CA ALA A 39 -8.73 -17.13 -17.62
C ALA A 39 -8.83 -15.92 -18.54
N TYR A 40 -9.15 -14.75 -17.99
CA TYR A 40 -9.24 -13.49 -18.75
C TYR A 40 -7.89 -13.10 -19.35
N LEU A 41 -6.81 -13.14 -18.57
CA LEU A 41 -5.46 -12.80 -19.04
C LEU A 41 -4.92 -13.85 -20.02
N LEU A 42 -5.13 -15.14 -19.75
CA LEU A 42 -4.77 -16.21 -20.69
C LEU A 42 -5.45 -16.03 -22.04
N ASN A 43 -6.72 -15.64 -22.05
CA ASN A 43 -7.46 -15.42 -23.29
C ASN A 43 -6.95 -14.19 -24.08
N ILE A 44 -6.63 -13.09 -23.39
CA ILE A 44 -6.12 -11.87 -24.01
C ILE A 44 -4.69 -12.06 -24.54
N PHE A 45 -3.84 -12.76 -23.79
CA PHE A 45 -2.42 -12.94 -24.10
C PHE A 45 -2.08 -14.32 -24.66
N LYS A 46 -3.07 -15.06 -25.20
CA LYS A 46 -2.93 -16.45 -25.64
C LYS A 46 -1.74 -16.72 -26.57
N ASP A 47 -1.38 -15.74 -27.41
CA ASP A 47 -0.33 -15.88 -28.43
C ASP A 47 1.03 -15.36 -27.95
N SER A 48 1.07 -14.67 -26.81
CA SER A 48 2.27 -13.97 -26.31
C SER A 48 2.73 -14.45 -24.93
N ALA A 49 1.83 -15.02 -24.13
CA ALA A 49 2.12 -15.50 -22.78
C ALA A 49 2.31 -17.01 -22.76
N ARG A 50 3.17 -17.47 -21.86
CA ARG A 50 3.31 -18.90 -21.59
C ARG A 50 2.01 -19.47 -20.98
N PRO A 51 1.73 -20.77 -21.20
CA PRO A 51 0.55 -21.42 -20.62
C PRO A 51 0.50 -21.38 -19.10
N ASP A 52 1.66 -21.28 -18.43
CA ASP A 52 1.80 -21.31 -16.97
C ASP A 52 1.95 -19.92 -16.32
N ALA A 53 2.05 -18.84 -17.10
CA ALA A 53 2.38 -17.50 -16.62
C ALA A 53 1.38 -16.95 -15.56
N PHE A 54 0.13 -17.40 -15.62
CA PHE A 54 -0.95 -16.91 -14.76
C PHE A 54 -1.48 -17.98 -13.77
N VAL A 55 -0.81 -19.12 -13.66
CA VAL A 55 -1.28 -20.24 -12.84
C VAL A 55 -1.45 -19.81 -11.38
N ARG A 56 -2.64 -20.06 -10.82
CA ARG A 56 -3.04 -19.71 -9.43
C ARG A 56 -3.14 -18.21 -9.15
N LEU A 57 -3.05 -17.36 -10.17
CA LEU A 57 -3.10 -15.90 -10.01
C LEU A 57 -4.41 -15.43 -9.38
N ASN A 58 -5.53 -16.08 -9.65
CA ASN A 58 -6.84 -15.71 -9.08
C ASN A 58 -6.85 -15.61 -7.55
N ARG A 59 -6.09 -16.47 -6.86
CA ARG A 59 -6.04 -16.47 -5.39
C ARG A 59 -5.19 -15.31 -4.88
N THR A 60 -3.97 -15.19 -5.39
CA THR A 60 -3.00 -14.16 -4.99
C THR A 60 -3.48 -12.78 -5.39
N PHE A 61 -4.11 -12.63 -6.56
CA PHE A 61 -4.68 -11.38 -7.03
C PHE A 61 -5.83 -10.87 -6.14
N ARG A 62 -6.72 -11.75 -5.68
CA ARG A 62 -7.77 -11.36 -4.71
C ARG A 62 -7.20 -10.89 -3.39
N LEU A 63 -6.20 -11.60 -2.85
CA LEU A 63 -5.50 -11.18 -1.64
C LEU A 63 -4.78 -9.84 -1.84
N MET A 64 -4.16 -9.65 -3.01
CA MET A 64 -3.51 -8.42 -3.40
C MET A 64 -4.51 -7.26 -3.43
N TRP A 65 -5.67 -7.44 -4.07
CA TRP A 65 -6.73 -6.42 -4.11
C TRP A 65 -7.23 -6.04 -2.71
N ILE A 66 -7.45 -7.01 -1.83
CA ILE A 66 -7.86 -6.77 -0.44
C ILE A 66 -6.77 -5.99 0.30
N ALA A 67 -5.51 -6.45 0.24
CA ALA A 67 -4.38 -5.78 0.90
C ALA A 67 -4.20 -4.35 0.37
N HIS A 68 -4.33 -4.12 -0.93
CA HIS A 68 -4.26 -2.79 -1.53
C HIS A 68 -5.39 -1.87 -1.07
N SER A 69 -6.61 -2.43 -0.92
CA SER A 69 -7.76 -1.69 -0.41
C SER A 69 -7.52 -1.22 1.03
N CYS A 70 -6.99 -2.09 1.88
CA CYS A 70 -6.60 -1.73 3.24
C CYS A 70 -5.48 -0.67 3.23
N LEU A 71 -4.46 -0.84 2.38
CA LEU A 71 -3.36 0.13 2.24
C LEU A 71 -3.89 1.52 1.85
N LEU A 72 -4.79 1.58 0.86
CA LEU A 72 -5.41 2.83 0.40
C LEU A 72 -6.21 3.50 1.52
N LEU A 73 -7.00 2.74 2.28
CA LEU A 73 -7.77 3.26 3.40
C LEU A 73 -6.86 3.82 4.51
N PHE A 74 -5.82 3.08 4.91
CA PHE A 74 -4.84 3.56 5.90
C PHE A 74 -4.07 4.77 5.39
N GLY A 75 -3.69 4.79 4.11
CA GLY A 75 -3.04 5.93 3.47
C GLY A 75 -3.92 7.18 3.48
N LEU A 76 -5.21 7.03 3.14
CA LEU A 76 -6.19 8.11 3.18
C LEU A 76 -6.33 8.68 4.60
N VAL A 77 -6.50 7.80 5.59
CA VAL A 77 -6.58 8.21 7.01
C VAL A 77 -5.30 8.91 7.46
N ALA A 78 -4.13 8.41 7.09
CA ALA A 78 -2.85 9.04 7.44
C ALA A 78 -2.72 10.46 6.85
N VAL A 79 -3.19 10.66 5.61
CA VAL A 79 -3.22 11.99 4.97
C VAL A 79 -4.25 12.90 5.65
N MET A 80 -5.46 12.41 5.94
CA MET A 80 -6.51 13.18 6.62
C MET A 80 -6.12 13.62 8.02
N VAL A 81 -5.40 12.79 8.78
CA VAL A 81 -4.90 13.09 10.13
C VAL A 81 -3.54 13.82 10.07
N HIS A 82 -3.05 14.12 8.86
CA HIS A 82 -1.76 14.80 8.61
C HIS A 82 -0.56 14.11 9.28
N LYS A 83 -0.61 12.78 9.44
CA LYS A 83 0.45 11.95 10.03
C LYS A 83 1.42 11.47 8.96
N ARG A 84 2.40 12.32 8.65
CA ARG A 84 3.44 12.06 7.62
C ARG A 84 4.27 10.82 7.91
N ASP A 85 4.60 10.58 9.17
CA ASP A 85 5.42 9.42 9.56
C ASP A 85 4.66 8.12 9.33
N LEU A 86 3.37 8.08 9.70
CA LEU A 86 2.50 6.93 9.44
C LEU A 86 2.40 6.65 7.94
N PHE A 87 2.17 7.68 7.13
CA PHE A 87 2.13 7.54 5.67
C PHE A 87 3.45 7.00 5.11
N THR A 88 4.59 7.47 5.64
CA THR A 88 5.91 6.99 5.22
C THR A 88 6.10 5.50 5.53
N VAL A 89 5.74 5.07 6.74
CA VAL A 89 5.77 3.65 7.13
C VAL A 89 4.91 2.78 6.22
N LEU A 90 3.72 3.27 5.84
CA LEU A 90 2.81 2.54 4.96
C LEU A 90 3.36 2.33 3.55
N ILE A 91 4.18 3.25 3.03
CA ILE A 91 4.69 3.18 1.65
C ILE A 91 5.98 2.34 1.54
N ILE A 92 6.73 2.16 2.64
CA ILE A 92 8.01 1.43 2.62
C ILE A 92 7.87 0.00 2.07
N GLY A 93 6.93 -0.80 2.56
CA GLY A 93 6.80 -2.18 2.07
C GLY A 93 6.25 -2.29 0.65
N PRO A 94 5.26 -1.49 0.19
CA PRO A 94 4.93 -1.39 -1.23
C PRO A 94 6.14 -1.08 -2.10
N SER A 95 6.96 -0.09 -1.74
CA SER A 95 8.15 0.27 -2.49
C SER A 95 9.18 -0.85 -2.52
N LEU A 96 9.43 -1.49 -1.38
CA LEU A 96 10.37 -2.60 -1.28
C LEU A 96 9.90 -3.84 -2.05
N ALA A 97 8.63 -4.22 -1.91
CA ALA A 97 8.05 -5.33 -2.64
C ALA A 97 8.09 -5.10 -4.15
N PHE A 98 7.76 -3.88 -4.59
CA PHE A 98 7.86 -3.52 -5.99
C PHE A 98 9.31 -3.58 -6.48
N ALA A 99 10.28 -3.03 -5.73
CA ALA A 99 11.69 -3.12 -6.10
C ALA A 99 12.18 -4.58 -6.19
N ILE A 100 11.87 -5.42 -5.19
CA ILE A 100 12.22 -6.84 -5.20
C ILE A 100 11.62 -7.51 -6.43
N ALA A 101 10.33 -7.29 -6.70
CA ALA A 101 9.66 -7.89 -7.84
C ALA A 101 10.28 -7.42 -9.17
N LEU A 102 10.63 -6.12 -9.28
CA LEU A 102 11.22 -5.58 -10.49
C LEU A 102 12.61 -6.18 -10.81
N PHE A 103 13.42 -6.39 -9.76
CA PHE A 103 14.80 -6.87 -9.91
C PHE A 103 14.94 -8.40 -9.87
N SER A 104 13.98 -9.12 -9.29
CA SER A 104 14.04 -10.59 -9.18
C SER A 104 13.46 -11.33 -10.38
N GLN A 105 12.64 -10.67 -11.20
CA GLN A 105 11.94 -11.34 -12.29
C GLN A 105 12.67 -11.22 -13.63
N GLN A 106 12.57 -12.29 -14.42
CA GLN A 106 12.91 -12.28 -15.83
C GLN A 106 11.71 -11.70 -16.59
N TRP A 107 11.82 -10.45 -17.03
CA TRP A 107 10.71 -9.74 -17.70
C TRP A 107 10.26 -10.33 -19.03
N SER A 108 11.09 -11.20 -19.62
CA SER A 108 10.70 -11.98 -20.79
C SER A 108 9.68 -13.08 -20.46
N ASP A 109 9.70 -13.62 -19.24
CA ASP A 109 8.84 -14.72 -18.76
C ASP A 109 8.48 -14.50 -17.26
N PRO A 110 7.67 -13.47 -16.92
CA PRO A 110 7.37 -13.16 -15.53
C PRO A 110 6.38 -14.14 -14.91
N ASP A 111 6.72 -14.65 -13.72
CA ASP A 111 5.77 -15.36 -12.85
C ASP A 111 4.89 -14.35 -12.12
N TRP A 112 3.72 -14.07 -12.68
CA TRP A 112 2.76 -13.10 -12.13
C TRP A 112 2.22 -13.51 -10.75
N ASN A 113 2.16 -14.81 -10.46
CA ASN A 113 1.74 -15.28 -9.15
C ASN A 113 2.80 -14.95 -8.09
N THR A 114 4.08 -15.15 -8.40
CA THR A 114 5.17 -14.72 -7.51
C THR A 114 5.20 -13.20 -7.34
N PHE A 115 5.03 -12.44 -8.44
CA PHE A 115 4.97 -10.97 -8.39
C PHE A 115 3.88 -10.48 -7.44
N THR A 116 2.65 -10.95 -7.63
CA THR A 116 1.51 -10.55 -6.81
C THR A 116 1.66 -11.04 -5.36
N GLY A 117 2.24 -12.22 -5.15
CA GLY A 117 2.57 -12.75 -3.82
C GLY A 117 3.53 -11.85 -3.04
N VAL A 118 4.63 -11.40 -3.65
CA VAL A 118 5.59 -10.48 -3.03
C VAL A 118 4.92 -9.15 -2.68
N CYS A 119 4.10 -8.61 -3.57
CA CYS A 119 3.30 -7.40 -3.31
C CYS A 119 2.38 -7.56 -2.10
N VAL A 120 1.64 -8.67 -2.00
CA VAL A 120 0.76 -8.97 -0.86
C VAL A 120 1.55 -8.94 0.46
N VAL A 121 2.69 -9.62 0.51
CA VAL A 121 3.50 -9.70 1.74
C VAL A 121 4.00 -8.31 2.15
N GLY A 122 4.54 -7.53 1.21
CA GLY A 122 5.04 -6.19 1.50
C GLY A 122 3.95 -5.21 1.94
N TRP A 123 2.76 -5.28 1.33
CA TRP A 123 1.63 -4.43 1.70
C TRP A 123 1.09 -4.79 3.07
N LEU A 124 0.87 -6.09 3.35
CA LEU A 124 0.40 -6.54 4.65
C LEU A 124 1.39 -6.19 5.77
N ALA A 125 2.69 -6.40 5.54
CA ALA A 125 3.73 -6.03 6.50
C ALA A 125 3.68 -4.52 6.83
N SER A 126 3.47 -3.68 5.81
CA SER A 126 3.37 -2.22 6.00
C SER A 126 2.11 -1.81 6.75
N ILE A 127 0.97 -2.45 6.45
CA ILE A 127 -0.29 -2.20 7.16
C ILE A 127 -0.14 -2.57 8.64
N VAL A 128 0.45 -3.73 8.94
CA VAL A 128 0.68 -4.16 10.33
C VAL A 128 1.64 -3.21 11.03
N ALA A 129 2.78 -2.89 10.42
CA ALA A 129 3.76 -1.97 11.01
C ALA A 129 3.18 -0.57 11.23
N GLY A 130 2.44 -0.04 10.25
CA GLY A 130 1.76 1.25 10.33
C GLY A 130 0.65 1.26 11.40
N GLY A 131 -0.15 0.19 11.48
CA GLY A 131 -1.18 0.04 12.51
C GLY A 131 -0.60 0.01 13.92
N VAL A 132 0.45 -0.79 14.14
CA VAL A 132 1.16 -0.85 15.43
C VAL A 132 1.79 0.50 15.77
N TYR A 133 2.45 1.15 14.82
CA TYR A 133 3.02 2.49 15.01
C TYR A 133 1.96 3.51 15.43
N TRP A 134 0.80 3.50 14.77
CA TRP A 134 -0.29 4.42 15.07
C TRP A 134 -0.90 4.18 16.46
N LEU A 135 -1.13 2.92 16.84
CA LEU A 135 -1.61 2.57 18.18
C LEU A 135 -0.63 3.00 19.27
N TYR A 136 0.67 2.79 19.04
CA TYR A 136 1.72 3.19 19.97
C TYR A 136 1.80 4.71 20.15
N ASP A 137 1.80 5.49 19.05
CA ASP A 137 1.79 6.95 19.10
C ASP A 137 0.56 7.51 19.84
N ARG A 138 -0.62 6.91 19.62
CA ARG A 138 -1.85 7.32 20.29
C ARG A 138 -1.79 7.08 21.81
N SER A 139 -1.17 5.99 22.25
CA SER A 139 -1.04 5.66 23.68
C SER A 139 -0.13 6.60 24.47
N ARG A 140 0.79 7.30 23.80
CA ARG A 140 1.73 8.25 24.45
C ARG A 140 1.16 9.66 24.65
N LYS A 141 0.15 10.05 23.86
CA LYS A 141 -0.47 11.38 23.94
C LYS A 141 -1.36 11.74 25.16
N PRO A 142 -1.74 10.88 26.13
CA PRO A 142 -2.63 11.30 27.21
C PRO A 142 -2.03 12.07 28.40
N ARG A 143 -0.71 12.29 28.52
CA ARG A 143 -0.12 12.72 29.82
C ARG A 143 0.38 14.16 29.94
N ASP A 144 0.66 14.86 28.84
CA ASP A 144 1.32 16.19 28.93
C ASP A 144 0.36 17.39 28.92
N ALA A 145 -0.95 17.16 28.76
CA ALA A 145 -1.96 18.22 28.75
C ALA A 145 -2.56 18.54 30.14
N GLY A 146 -2.23 17.74 31.17
CA GLY A 146 -2.79 17.86 32.51
C GLY A 146 -1.95 18.69 33.50
N ASP A 147 -0.63 18.76 33.32
CA ASP A 147 0.27 19.35 34.34
C ASP A 147 0.50 20.86 34.18
N SER A 148 0.23 21.46 33.01
CA SER A 148 0.51 22.89 32.78
C SER A 148 -0.51 23.84 33.42
N ARG A 149 -1.63 23.36 33.98
CA ARG A 149 -2.63 24.21 34.67
C ARG A 149 -2.48 24.25 36.19
N ALA A 150 -1.56 23.48 36.78
CA ALA A 150 -1.37 23.44 38.22
C ALA A 150 -0.37 24.50 38.74
N GLY A 151 0.42 25.13 37.86
CA GLY A 151 1.47 26.09 38.24
C GLY A 151 1.07 27.57 38.30
N GLU A 152 -0.05 27.96 37.70
CA GLU A 152 -0.45 29.38 37.55
C GLU A 152 -1.48 29.80 38.60
N LYS A 153 -1.19 29.49 39.87
CA LYS A 153 -1.88 30.06 41.04
C LYS A 153 -0.89 30.25 42.19
N ARG A 154 0.06 31.17 42.04
CA ARG A 154 0.77 31.81 43.16
C ARG A 154 1.10 33.25 42.84
#